data_AF-A0A840KBV6-F1
#
_entry.id   AF-A0A840KBV6-F1
#
_cell.length_a   1.000
_cell.length_b   1.000
_cell.length_c   1.000
_cell.angle_alpha   90.00
_cell.angle_beta   90.00
_cell.angle_gamma   90.00
#
_symmetry.space_group_name_H-M   'P 1'
#
loop_
_entity.id
_entity.type
_entity.pdbx_description
1 polymer ?
#
loop_
_entity_poly.entity_id
_entity_poly.type
_entity_poly.pdbx_seq_one_letter_code
_entity_poly.pdbx_strand_id
1 'polypeptide(L)'
;MKMIPDYKKIYQDIIAEKRPEKAASCEIFLKKENLTMLDVIAMNNIIFGTSDEDAAVFNQKHRSYNEQTILHILNFQKENNLNNIQLASKFKLSRNTVAKWKKKFLN
;
A
#
# COMPACT_ATOMS: atom_id res chain seq x y z
N MET A 1 19.94 -3.61 -9.07
CA MET A 1 19.34 -4.24 -7.87
C MET A 1 18.55 -3.15 -7.14
N LYS A 2 17.21 -3.21 -7.10
CA LYS A 2 16.42 -2.16 -6.45
C LYS A 2 16.52 -2.39 -4.95
N MET A 3 17.28 -1.57 -4.22
CA MET A 3 17.29 -1.59 -2.76
C MET A 3 15.90 -1.18 -2.27
N ILE A 4 15.14 -2.16 -1.80
CA ILE A 4 13.87 -1.90 -1.13
C ILE A 4 14.23 -1.59 0.34
N PRO A 5 13.79 -0.45 0.89
CA PRO A 5 14.00 -0.15 2.30
C PRO A 5 13.41 -1.25 3.19
N ASP A 6 14.06 -1.54 4.32
CA ASP A 6 13.48 -2.38 5.36
C ASP A 6 12.39 -1.59 6.09
N TYR A 7 11.20 -1.57 5.48
CA TYR A 7 10.04 -0.86 6.01
C TYR A 7 9.65 -1.37 7.40
N LYS A 8 9.88 -2.65 7.69
CA LYS A 8 9.54 -3.23 8.99
C LYS A 8 10.39 -2.58 10.08
N LYS A 9 11.70 -2.53 9.86
CA LYS A 9 12.63 -1.88 10.80
C LYS A 9 12.36 -0.38 10.92
N ILE A 10 12.18 0.31 9.79
CA ILE A 10 11.87 1.76 9.79
C ILE A 10 10.63 2.07 10.63
N TYR A 11 9.54 1.33 10.45
CA TYR A 11 8.33 1.59 11.21
C TYR A 11 8.43 1.12 12.67
N GLN A 12 9.18 0.06 12.98
CA GLN A 12 9.46 -0.32 14.36
C GLN A 12 10.17 0.81 15.11
N ASP A 13 11.21 1.39 14.48
CA ASP A 13 11.97 2.50 15.06
C ASP A 13 11.06 3.73 15.27
N ILE A 14 10.27 4.10 14.25
CA ILE A 14 9.33 5.23 14.34
C ILE A 14 8.29 5.04 15.46
N ILE A 15 7.73 3.83 15.58
CA ILE A 15 6.73 3.52 16.61
C ILE A 15 7.37 3.60 17.99
N ALA A 16 8.57 3.02 18.17
CA ALA A 16 9.25 2.99 19.45
C ALA A 16 9.66 4.41 19.91
N GLU A 17 10.12 5.26 19.00
CA GLU A 17 10.65 6.58 19.35
C GLU A 17 9.57 7.67 19.42
N LYS A 18 8.59 7.66 18.52
CA LYS A 18 7.69 8.81 18.31
C LYS A 18 6.22 8.52 18.58
N ARG A 19 5.78 7.28 18.40
CA ARG A 19 4.34 6.91 18.39
C ARG A 19 4.07 5.56 19.07
N PRO A 20 4.49 5.36 20.34
CA PRO A 20 4.32 4.08 21.02
C PRO A 20 2.84 3.68 21.16
N GLU A 21 1.93 4.66 21.23
CA GLU A 21 0.49 4.45 21.30
C GLU A 21 -0.10 3.75 20.06
N LYS A 22 0.62 3.76 18.93
CA LYS A 22 0.21 3.12 17.68
C LYS A 22 0.73 1.69 17.52
N ALA A 23 1.55 1.20 18.47
CA ALA A 23 2.18 -0.12 18.39
C ALA A 23 1.16 -1.25 18.20
N ALA A 24 0.10 -1.26 19.02
CA ALA A 24 -0.95 -2.27 18.95
C ALA A 24 -1.66 -2.30 17.59
N SER A 25 -1.94 -1.12 16.99
CA SER A 25 -2.59 -1.03 15.68
C SER A 25 -1.69 -1.47 14.52
N CYS A 26 -0.36 -1.34 14.68
CA CYS A 26 0.62 -1.74 13.68
C CYS A 26 1.08 -3.20 13.81
N GLU A 27 0.77 -3.86 14.92
CA GLU A 27 1.26 -5.21 15.25
C GLU A 27 0.88 -6.25 14.18
N ILE A 28 -0.33 -6.13 13.62
CA ILE A 28 -0.81 -7.02 12.54
C ILE A 28 0.06 -6.97 11.27
N PHE A 29 0.71 -5.84 11.01
CA PHE A 29 1.62 -5.68 9.87
C PHE A 29 3.02 -6.13 10.24
N LEU A 30 3.49 -5.80 11.45
CA LEU A 30 4.81 -6.20 11.94
C LEU A 30 4.96 -7.71 12.10
N LYS A 31 3.86 -8.46 12.27
CA LYS A 31 3.85 -9.93 12.29
C LYS A 31 3.99 -10.57 10.90
N LYS A 32 3.78 -9.82 9.81
CA LYS A 32 3.97 -10.35 8.45
C LYS A 32 5.45 -10.61 8.18
N GLU A 33 5.72 -11.67 7.43
CA GLU A 33 7.06 -12.01 6.95
C GLU A 33 7.57 -10.95 5.97
N ASN A 34 6.71 -10.56 5.02
CA ASN A 34 7.00 -9.53 4.04
C ASN A 34 5.90 -8.46 4.05
N LEU A 35 6.29 -7.20 4.12
CA LEU A 35 5.37 -6.07 3.97
C LEU A 35 5.18 -5.78 2.49
N THR A 36 3.92 -5.81 2.03
CA THR A 36 3.59 -5.28 0.72
C THR A 36 3.61 -3.75 0.74
N MET A 37 3.73 -3.10 -0.41
CA MET A 37 3.60 -1.63 -0.46
C MET A 37 2.25 -1.14 0.08
N LEU A 38 1.21 -1.98 -0.01
CA LEU A 38 -0.11 -1.69 0.57
C LEU A 38 -0.07 -1.70 2.09
N ASP A 39 0.65 -2.65 2.69
CA ASP A 39 0.87 -2.70 4.13
C ASP A 39 1.65 -1.47 4.62
N VAL A 40 2.70 -1.08 3.88
CA VAL A 40 3.49 0.14 4.13
C VAL A 40 2.60 1.38 4.13
N ILE A 41 1.69 1.50 3.15
CA ILE A 41 0.74 2.60 3.06
C ILE A 41 -0.24 2.59 4.23
N ALA A 42 -0.76 1.41 4.60
CA ALA A 42 -1.69 1.27 5.71
C ALA A 42 -1.04 1.67 7.04
N MET A 43 0.19 1.16 7.30
CA MET A 43 0.98 1.53 8.46
C MET A 43 1.26 3.04 8.51
N ASN A 44 1.65 3.65 7.40
CA ASN A 44 1.86 5.09 7.32
C ASN A 44 0.62 5.88 7.78
N ASN A 45 -0.56 5.48 7.30
CA ASN A 45 -1.81 6.15 7.67
C ASN A 45 -2.19 5.92 9.15
N ILE A 46 -1.88 4.76 9.71
CA ILE A 46 -2.13 4.48 11.14
C ILE A 46 -1.24 5.34 12.04
N ILE A 47 0.03 5.47 11.67
CA ILE A 47 1.06 6.16 12.47
C ILE A 47 0.91 7.67 12.38
N PHE A 48 0.76 8.21 11.16
CA PHE A 48 0.75 9.65 10.93
C PHE A 48 -0.64 10.24 10.75
N GLY A 49 -1.66 9.40 10.54
CA GLY A 49 -3.00 9.86 10.17
C GLY A 49 -3.09 10.36 8.73
N THR A 50 -4.31 10.53 8.25
CA THR A 50 -4.62 11.30 7.04
C THR A 50 -5.42 12.52 7.49
N SER A 51 -4.76 13.48 8.13
CA SER A 51 -5.43 14.69 8.64
C SER A 51 -5.75 15.71 7.53
N ASP A 52 -5.23 15.50 6.32
CA ASP A 52 -5.36 16.46 5.22
C ASP A 52 -5.66 15.72 3.90
N GLU A 53 -6.83 16.00 3.31
CA GLU A 53 -7.29 15.36 2.07
C GLU A 53 -6.37 15.68 0.89
N ASP A 54 -5.81 16.88 0.88
CA ASP A 54 -4.83 17.31 -0.12
C ASP A 54 -3.52 16.54 0.00
N ALA A 55 -3.04 16.31 1.23
CA ALA A 55 -1.88 15.46 1.47
C ALA A 55 -2.14 14.01 1.07
N ALA A 56 -3.36 13.50 1.28
CA ALA A 56 -3.74 12.15 0.88
C ALA A 56 -3.74 11.98 -0.66
N VAL A 57 -4.29 12.95 -1.39
CA VAL A 57 -4.28 12.97 -2.87
C VAL A 57 -2.86 13.14 -3.41
N PHE A 58 -2.06 14.02 -2.80
CA PHE A 58 -0.66 14.21 -3.16
C PHE A 58 0.13 12.91 -2.96
N ASN A 59 0.08 12.33 -1.77
CA ASN A 59 0.78 11.07 -1.46
C ASN A 59 0.32 9.91 -2.36
N GLN A 60 -0.95 9.85 -2.73
CA GLN A 60 -1.48 8.84 -3.66
C GLN A 60 -0.81 8.92 -5.04
N LYS A 61 -0.55 10.12 -5.57
CA LYS A 61 0.11 10.34 -6.87
C LYS A 61 1.59 9.92 -6.86
N HIS A 62 2.24 9.98 -5.70
CA HIS A 62 3.66 9.64 -5.56
C HIS A 62 3.93 8.17 -5.19
N ARG A 63 2.89 7.34 -5.09
CA ARG A 63 3.05 5.90 -4.79
C ARG A 63 3.78 5.18 -5.92
N SER A 64 4.96 4.67 -5.61
CA SER A 64 5.73 3.81 -6.50
C SER A 64 5.35 2.35 -6.28
N TYR A 65 4.43 1.83 -7.09
CA TYR A 65 4.08 0.41 -7.09
C TYR A 65 5.16 -0.39 -7.82
N ASN A 66 5.76 -1.37 -7.13
CA ASN A 66 6.64 -2.34 -7.78
C ASN A 66 5.80 -3.39 -8.53
N GLU A 67 6.43 -4.13 -9.45
CA GLU A 67 5.76 -5.13 -10.29
C GLU A 67 5.03 -6.20 -9.47
N GLN A 68 5.67 -6.71 -8.41
CA GLN A 68 5.07 -7.70 -7.52
C GLN A 68 3.78 -7.17 -6.88
N THR A 69 3.75 -5.91 -6.43
CA THR A 69 2.55 -5.28 -5.87
C THR A 69 1.47 -5.14 -6.93
N ILE A 70 1.83 -4.76 -8.16
CA ILE A 70 0.87 -4.64 -9.26
C ILE A 70 0.23 -6.00 -9.56
N LEU A 71 1.04 -7.04 -9.70
CA LEU A 71 0.56 -8.40 -9.94
C LEU A 71 -0.33 -8.91 -8.79
N HIS A 72 0.05 -8.63 -7.54
CA HIS A 72 -0.77 -8.97 -6.38
C HIS A 72 -2.15 -8.29 -6.43
N ILE A 73 -2.20 -6.99 -6.75
CA ILE A 73 -3.46 -6.24 -6.88
C ILE A 73 -4.32 -6.81 -8.02
N LEU A 74 -3.71 -7.19 -9.15
CA LEU A 74 -4.44 -7.77 -10.28
C LEU A 74 -4.93 -9.19 -10.00
N ASN A 75 -4.18 -9.99 -9.23
CA ASN A 75 -4.64 -11.32 -8.79
C ASN A 75 -5.81 -11.19 -7.81
N PHE A 76 -5.72 -10.26 -6.86
CA PHE A 76 -6.82 -9.94 -5.95
C PHE A 76 -8.12 -9.60 -6.72
N GLN A 77 -8.02 -8.90 -7.85
CA GLN A 77 -9.16 -8.60 -8.71
C GLN A 77 -9.86 -9.88 -9.20
N LYS A 78 -9.07 -10.87 -9.67
CA LYS A 78 -9.59 -12.14 -10.20
C LYS A 78 -10.19 -12.99 -9.08
N GLU A 79 -9.48 -13.14 -7.97
CA GLU A 79 -9.92 -13.95 -6.83
C GLU A 79 -11.24 -13.46 -6.22
N ASN A 80 -11.48 -12.15 -6.25
CA ASN A 80 -12.68 -11.53 -5.68
C ASN A 80 -13.72 -11.12 -6.73
N ASN A 81 -13.55 -11.50 -8.00
CA ASN A 81 -14.45 -11.17 -9.11
C ASN A 81 -14.79 -9.67 -9.22
N LEU A 82 -13.80 -8.80 -9.00
CA LEU A 82 -13.99 -7.34 -8.99
C LEU A 82 -13.87 -6.73 -10.39
N ASN A 83 -14.71 -5.74 -10.68
CA ASN A 83 -14.52 -4.90 -11.86
C ASN A 83 -13.42 -3.83 -11.61
N ASN A 84 -12.98 -3.15 -12.67
CA ASN A 84 -11.90 -2.17 -12.58
C ASN A 84 -12.24 -0.97 -11.67
N ILE A 85 -13.52 -0.60 -11.56
CA ILE A 85 -13.97 0.51 -10.70
C ILE A 85 -13.92 0.09 -9.23
N GLN A 86 -14.41 -1.11 -8.91
CA GLN A 86 -14.39 -1.66 -7.55
C GLN A 86 -12.96 -1.86 -7.06
N LEU A 87 -12.09 -2.44 -7.90
CA LEU A 87 -10.67 -2.60 -7.57
C LEU A 87 -9.99 -1.24 -7.35
N ALA A 88 -10.26 -0.28 -8.24
CA ALA A 88 -9.71 1.06 -8.14
C ALA A 88 -10.16 1.77 -6.86
N SER A 89 -11.44 1.66 -6.48
CA SER A 89 -11.96 2.19 -5.22
C SER A 89 -11.25 1.57 -4.01
N LYS A 90 -11.15 0.22 -3.97
CA LYS A 90 -10.52 -0.51 -2.86
C LYS A 90 -9.06 -0.11 -2.62
N PHE A 91 -8.28 0.03 -3.70
CA PHE A 91 -6.85 0.34 -3.61
C PHE A 91 -6.53 1.82 -3.75
N LYS A 92 -7.55 2.70 -3.81
CA LYS A 92 -7.38 4.13 -4.12
C LYS A 92 -6.50 4.31 -5.36
N LEU A 93 -6.96 3.79 -6.49
CA LEU A 93 -6.34 3.93 -7.81
C LEU A 93 -7.33 4.59 -8.77
N SER A 94 -6.86 4.99 -9.96
CA SER A 94 -7.78 5.31 -11.05
C SER A 94 -8.14 4.03 -11.82
N ARG A 95 -9.38 3.93 -12.33
CA ARG A 95 -9.78 2.82 -13.23
C ARG A 95 -8.86 2.69 -14.45
N ASN A 96 -8.29 3.82 -14.90
CA ASN A 96 -7.36 3.89 -16.02
C ASN A 96 -6.00 3.29 -15.65
N THR A 97 -5.53 3.47 -14.40
CA THR A 97 -4.33 2.82 -13.88
C THR A 97 -4.49 1.31 -13.91
N VAL A 98 -5.62 0.79 -13.41
CA VAL A 98 -5.94 -0.64 -13.45
C VAL A 98 -5.95 -1.16 -14.89
N ALA A 99 -6.63 -0.46 -15.80
CA ALA A 99 -6.66 -0.84 -17.22
C ALA A 99 -5.25 -0.88 -17.84
N LYS A 100 -4.41 0.13 -17.58
CA LYS A 100 -3.01 0.19 -18.03
C LYS A 100 -2.19 -0.98 -17.48
N TRP A 101 -2.34 -1.31 -16.20
CA TRP A 101 -1.63 -2.44 -15.60
C TRP A 101 -2.04 -3.78 -16.20
N LYS A 102 -3.35 -4.02 -16.38
CA LYS A 102 -3.83 -5.24 -17.06
C LYS A 102 -3.20 -5.40 -18.44
N LYS A 103 -3.19 -4.32 -19.24
CA LYS A 103 -2.57 -4.34 -20.58
C LYS A 103 -1.06 -4.60 -20.53
N LYS A 104 -0.36 -4.17 -19.48
CA LYS A 104 1.10 -4.29 -19.37
C LYS A 104 1.55 -5.66 -18.82
N PHE A 105 0.78 -6.25 -17.91
CA PHE A 105 1.21 -7.42 -17.13
C PHE A 105 0.38 -8.69 -17.36
N LEU A 106 -0.79 -8.60 -17.99
CA LEU A 106 -1.67 -9.75 -18.25
C LEU A 106 -2.01 -9.95 -19.74
N ASN A 107 -1.60 -9.03 -20.60
CA ASN A 107 -1.74 -9.11 -22.05
C ASN A 107 -0.37 -9.28 -22.70
#